data_AF-A0A7K7A4J0-F1
#
_entry.id   AF-A0A7K7A4J0-F1
#
_cell.length_a   1.000
_cell.length_b   1.000
_cell.length_c   1.000
_cell.angle_alpha   90.00
_cell.angle_beta   90.00
_cell.angle_gamma   90.00
#
_symmetry.space_group_name_H-M   'P 1'
#
loop_
_entity.id
_entity.type
_entity.pdbx_description
1 polymer ?
#
loop_
_entity_poly.entity_id
_entity_poly.type
_entity_poly.pdbx_seq_one_letter_code
_entity_poly.pdbx_strand_id
1 'polypeptide(L)'
;MTNRSEECDFSTIDSLAKTLQLGISIPTFALGLVLNTLALSMFCCFWKKQTKTSIYMINLALADVLLLLSLPLKLYYSVTEAPGLLCAFIESLYFVNMYGSIFIIVCITVDRYICIRHPFEGRANQSPKWAILICCLIWAIVWLCSSPMYAFHKNENLKCFHNMSEQAWSIPLIVSVEIFGFLIPLSAMVFCSVQNIFILLNQKSRGKKHEEDSGSLRVITINLVVFLVCFTPVHLGICLQCLVRQHVIEDCSLKQNISFFIQMSMIFANLNCCLDAIFYYFAVKEFCEKTSVKKVIELCPAFKPCAS
;
A
#
# COMPACT_ATOMS: atom_id res chain seq x y z
N MET A 1 49.94 10.41 -4.41
CA MET A 1 49.29 11.55 -3.74
C MET A 1 47.80 11.30 -3.80
N THR A 2 47.24 10.93 -2.65
CA THR A 2 45.82 10.66 -2.37
C THR A 2 45.00 11.91 -2.65
N ASN A 3 44.10 11.86 -3.65
CA ASN A 3 43.17 12.96 -3.90
C ASN A 3 41.76 12.55 -3.46
N ARG A 4 41.17 13.47 -2.70
CA ARG A 4 39.89 13.47 -1.99
C ARG A 4 38.79 12.64 -2.66
N SER A 5 38.00 11.98 -1.82
CA SER A 5 36.60 11.63 -2.07
C SER A 5 35.91 12.76 -2.83
N GLU A 6 35.70 12.57 -4.14
CA GLU A 6 34.76 13.39 -4.89
C GLU A 6 33.38 13.08 -4.32
N GLU A 7 32.83 13.99 -3.53
CA GLU A 7 31.43 13.92 -3.13
C GLU A 7 30.58 13.93 -4.40
N CYS A 8 29.78 12.89 -4.61
CA CYS A 8 28.91 12.81 -5.78
C CYS A 8 27.88 13.96 -5.75
N ASP A 9 27.71 14.68 -6.84
CA ASP A 9 26.68 15.73 -6.97
C ASP A 9 25.32 15.12 -7.31
N PHE A 10 24.29 15.36 -6.49
CA PHE A 10 22.92 14.87 -6.71
C PHE A 10 21.94 15.95 -7.19
N SER A 11 22.39 17.19 -7.35
CA SER A 11 21.54 18.38 -7.55
C SER A 11 20.54 18.26 -8.70
N THR A 12 20.99 17.79 -9.87
CA THR A 12 20.15 17.66 -11.07
C THR A 12 19.08 16.59 -10.90
N ILE A 13 19.45 15.46 -10.28
CA ILE A 13 18.55 14.32 -10.08
C ILE A 13 17.51 14.63 -9.02
N ASP A 14 17.92 15.27 -7.92
CA ASP A 14 17.01 15.70 -6.86
C ASP A 14 16.01 16.75 -7.39
N SER A 15 16.44 17.65 -8.28
CA SER A 15 15.54 18.62 -8.92
C SER A 15 14.51 17.93 -9.83
N LEU A 16 14.94 16.98 -10.66
CA LEU A 16 14.05 16.21 -11.52
C LEU A 16 13.07 15.37 -10.69
N ALA A 17 13.57 14.64 -9.69
CA ALA A 17 12.77 13.80 -8.82
C ALA A 17 11.74 14.63 -8.04
N LYS A 18 12.12 15.80 -7.52
CA LYS A 18 11.21 16.73 -6.85
C LYS A 18 10.10 17.22 -7.79
N THR A 19 10.44 17.54 -9.04
CA THR A 19 9.47 17.99 -10.03
C THR A 19 8.44 16.89 -10.34
N LEU A 20 8.92 15.66 -10.55
CA LEU A 20 8.06 14.49 -10.76
C LEU A 20 7.23 14.15 -9.52
N GLN A 21 7.84 14.25 -8.33
CA GLN A 21 7.18 14.00 -7.05
C GLN A 21 5.99 14.95 -6.85
N LEU A 22 6.17 16.25 -7.12
CA LEU A 22 5.09 17.22 -7.06
C LEU A 22 4.02 16.93 -8.12
N GLY A 23 4.44 16.71 -9.37
CA GLY A 23 3.53 16.47 -10.49
C GLY A 23 2.65 15.23 -10.33
N ILE A 24 3.12 14.19 -9.64
CA ILE A 24 2.36 12.97 -9.40
C ILE A 24 1.65 12.99 -8.05
N SER A 25 2.32 13.40 -6.97
CA SER A 25 1.74 13.31 -5.62
C SER A 25 0.55 14.24 -5.39
N ILE A 26 0.50 15.40 -6.07
CA ILE A 26 -0.63 16.34 -5.94
C ILE A 26 -1.93 15.74 -6.53
N PRO A 27 -1.95 15.25 -7.79
CA PRO A 27 -3.08 14.48 -8.31
C PRO A 27 -3.43 13.26 -7.46
N THR A 28 -2.44 12.49 -7.01
CA THR A 28 -2.66 11.32 -6.15
C THR A 28 -3.33 11.72 -4.83
N PHE A 29 -2.89 12.81 -4.21
CA PHE A 29 -3.52 13.34 -3.00
C PHE A 29 -4.99 13.69 -3.24
N ALA A 30 -5.26 14.51 -4.26
CA ALA A 30 -6.62 14.98 -4.54
C ALA A 30 -7.56 13.83 -4.92
N LEU A 31 -7.16 12.99 -5.87
CA LEU A 31 -7.97 11.88 -6.34
C LEU A 31 -8.12 10.80 -5.27
N GLY A 32 -7.01 10.40 -4.66
CA GLY A 32 -6.98 9.37 -3.63
C GLY A 32 -7.85 9.75 -2.44
N LEU A 33 -7.78 10.99 -1.95
CA LEU A 33 -8.55 11.41 -0.78
C LEU A 33 -10.06 11.39 -1.06
N VAL A 34 -10.47 11.88 -2.24
CA VAL A 34 -11.87 11.84 -2.67
C VAL A 34 -12.36 10.40 -2.77
N LEU A 35 -11.63 9.52 -3.48
CA LEU A 35 -12.05 8.14 -3.71
C LEU A 35 -12.12 7.33 -2.41
N ASN A 36 -11.11 7.43 -1.55
CA ASN A 36 -11.06 6.68 -0.29
C ASN A 36 -12.09 7.18 0.73
N THR A 37 -12.29 8.49 0.83
CA THR A 37 -13.30 9.05 1.75
C THR A 37 -14.71 8.70 1.29
N LEU A 38 -14.99 8.75 -0.02
CA LEU A 38 -16.26 8.29 -0.57
C LEU A 38 -16.50 6.81 -0.27
N ALA A 39 -15.49 5.95 -0.45
CA ALA A 39 -15.59 4.53 -0.13
C ALA A 39 -15.89 4.29 1.36
N LEU A 40 -15.17 4.96 2.27
CA LEU A 40 -15.42 4.90 3.70
C LEU A 40 -16.85 5.36 4.05
N SER A 41 -17.33 6.45 3.46
CA SER A 41 -18.69 6.94 3.67
C SER A 41 -19.74 5.89 3.28
N MET A 42 -19.52 5.20 2.15
CA MET A 42 -20.39 4.13 1.68
C MET A 42 -20.37 2.93 2.63
N PHE A 43 -19.19 2.50 3.06
CA PHE A 43 -19.06 1.40 4.01
C PHE A 43 -19.72 1.70 5.37
N CYS A 44 -19.67 2.95 5.83
CA CYS A 44 -20.40 3.42 7.01
C CYS A 44 -21.92 3.30 6.82
N CYS A 45 -22.46 3.70 5.67
CA CYS A 45 -23.88 3.56 5.34
C CYS A 45 -24.35 2.08 5.35
N PHE A 46 -23.47 1.14 5.00
CA PHE A 46 -23.76 -0.29 4.94
C PHE A 46 -23.16 -1.11 6.10
N TRP A 47 -22.82 -0.47 7.22
CA TRP A 47 -22.13 -1.10 8.35
C TRP A 47 -22.83 -2.37 8.89
N LYS A 48 -24.16 -2.45 8.82
CA LYS A 48 -24.90 -3.64 9.29
C LYS A 48 -24.77 -4.87 8.38
N LYS A 49 -24.20 -4.73 7.18
CA LYS A 49 -24.06 -5.81 6.18
C LYS A 49 -22.59 -6.11 5.83
N GLN A 50 -21.68 -5.84 6.77
CA GLN A 50 -20.25 -6.01 6.54
C GLN A 50 -19.88 -7.46 6.27
N THR A 51 -19.18 -7.68 5.15
CA THR A 51 -18.58 -8.97 4.81
C THR A 51 -17.11 -8.98 5.24
N LYS A 52 -16.50 -10.17 5.26
CA LYS A 52 -15.06 -10.31 5.53
C LYS A 52 -14.21 -9.46 4.58
N THR A 53 -14.52 -9.47 3.29
CA THR A 53 -13.83 -8.65 2.28
C THR A 53 -14.06 -7.15 2.48
N SER A 54 -15.27 -6.73 2.88
CA SER A 54 -15.57 -5.32 3.18
C SER A 54 -14.71 -4.80 4.33
N ILE A 55 -14.44 -5.61 5.36
CA ILE A 55 -13.57 -5.22 6.49
C ILE A 55 -12.14 -4.97 6.00
N TYR A 56 -11.59 -5.86 5.18
CA TYR A 56 -10.27 -5.65 4.59
C TYR A 56 -10.22 -4.35 3.77
N MET A 57 -11.24 -4.12 2.93
CA MET A 57 -11.34 -2.89 2.13
C MET A 57 -11.44 -1.61 2.98
N ILE A 58 -12.18 -1.63 4.08
CA ILE A 58 -12.25 -0.49 5.00
C ILE A 58 -10.89 -0.20 5.63
N ASN A 59 -10.17 -1.24 6.06
CA ASN A 59 -8.85 -1.06 6.67
C ASN A 59 -7.83 -0.54 5.65
N LEU A 60 -7.92 -1.00 4.41
CA LEU A 60 -7.12 -0.48 3.30
C LEU A 60 -7.42 1.01 3.06
N ALA A 61 -8.70 1.38 2.96
CA ALA A 61 -9.11 2.77 2.75
C ALA A 61 -8.70 3.68 3.92
N LEU A 62 -8.74 3.18 5.16
CA LEU A 62 -8.25 3.90 6.33
C LEU A 62 -6.75 4.12 6.27
N ALA A 63 -5.97 3.09 5.92
CA ALA A 63 -4.52 3.21 5.75
C ALA A 63 -4.19 4.23 4.65
N ASP A 64 -4.87 4.15 3.51
CA ASP A 64 -4.70 5.05 2.38
C ASP A 64 -5.02 6.50 2.74
N VAL A 65 -6.09 6.77 3.49
CA VAL A 65 -6.39 8.13 3.98
C VAL A 65 -5.27 8.63 4.89
N LEU A 66 -4.73 7.81 5.78
CA LEU A 66 -3.61 8.21 6.64
C LEU A 66 -2.36 8.54 5.81
N LEU A 67 -2.04 7.74 4.79
CA LEU A 67 -0.95 8.04 3.85
C LEU A 67 -1.21 9.37 3.13
N LEU A 68 -2.40 9.55 2.56
CA LEU A 68 -2.76 10.72 1.78
C LEU A 68 -2.65 12.00 2.62
N LEU A 69 -3.12 11.98 3.87
CA LEU A 69 -2.95 13.11 4.80
C LEU A 69 -1.48 13.38 5.15
N SER A 70 -0.61 12.37 5.09
CA SER A 70 0.83 12.54 5.29
C SER A 70 1.57 13.11 4.07
N LEU A 71 1.02 12.98 2.85
CA LEU A 71 1.71 13.40 1.62
C LEU A 71 2.05 14.91 1.58
N PRO A 72 1.13 15.85 1.91
CA PRO A 72 1.46 17.27 1.98
C PRO A 72 2.59 17.56 2.97
N LEU A 73 2.58 16.87 4.13
CA LEU A 73 3.62 16.99 5.15
C LEU A 73 4.96 16.47 4.63
N LYS A 74 4.97 15.31 3.95
CA LYS A 74 6.16 14.77 3.29
C LYS A 74 6.73 15.75 2.26
N LEU A 75 5.89 16.35 1.42
CA LEU A 75 6.34 17.32 0.42
C LEU A 75 6.97 18.55 1.07
N TYR A 76 6.37 19.08 2.13
CA TYR A 76 6.87 20.26 2.83
C TYR A 76 8.16 20.00 3.62
N TYR A 77 8.18 18.92 4.42
CA TYR A 77 9.31 18.59 5.30
C TYR A 77 10.44 17.79 4.62
N SER A 78 10.30 17.44 3.34
CA SER A 78 11.42 16.96 2.53
C SER A 78 12.45 18.04 2.23
N VAL A 79 12.06 19.31 2.31
CA VAL A 79 12.92 20.47 2.02
C VAL A 79 13.08 21.42 3.21
N THR A 80 12.15 21.35 4.16
CA THR A 80 12.15 22.13 5.40
C THR A 80 12.45 21.22 6.58
N GLU A 81 13.24 21.69 7.53
CA GLU A 81 13.49 20.94 8.76
C GLU A 81 12.24 20.80 9.63
N ALA A 82 12.07 19.64 10.24
CA ALA A 82 11.03 19.34 11.21
C ALA A 82 11.66 18.77 12.49
N PRO A 83 10.98 18.88 13.65
CA PRO A 83 11.36 18.13 14.83
C PRO A 83 11.40 16.63 14.51
N GLY A 84 12.43 15.93 14.98
CA GLY A 84 12.61 14.51 14.67
C GLY A 84 11.40 13.62 15.05
N LEU A 85 10.64 13.96 16.09
CA LEU A 85 9.39 13.26 16.43
C LEU A 85 8.31 13.41 15.35
N LEU A 86 8.21 14.58 14.72
CA LEU A 86 7.27 14.81 13.62
C LEU A 86 7.72 14.06 12.37
N CYS A 87 9.02 14.07 12.03
CA CYS A 87 9.54 13.27 10.93
C CYS A 87 9.29 11.78 11.15
N ALA A 88 9.61 11.26 12.34
CA ALA A 88 9.38 9.87 12.69
C ALA A 88 7.89 9.49 12.55
N PHE A 89 6.97 10.37 12.94
CA PHE A 89 5.53 10.14 12.76
C PHE A 89 5.13 10.10 11.27
N ILE A 90 5.58 11.07 10.46
CA ILE A 90 5.26 11.11 9.02
C ILE A 90 5.83 9.87 8.31
N GLU A 91 7.06 9.49 8.61
CA GLU A 91 7.71 8.29 8.09
C GLU A 91 7.00 7.01 8.54
N SER A 92 6.58 6.95 9.81
CA SER A 92 5.81 5.83 10.33
C SER A 92 4.49 5.66 9.59
N LEU A 93 3.75 6.74 9.30
CA LEU A 93 2.51 6.65 8.51
C LEU A 93 2.76 6.04 7.13
N TYR A 94 3.89 6.37 6.50
CA TYR A 94 4.28 5.83 5.21
C TYR A 94 4.51 4.32 5.26
N PHE A 95 5.31 3.85 6.24
CA PHE A 95 5.59 2.42 6.43
C PHE A 95 4.36 1.64 6.87
N VAL A 96 3.56 2.18 7.80
CA VAL A 96 2.29 1.61 8.24
C VAL A 96 1.36 1.40 7.06
N ASN A 97 1.25 2.38 6.17
CA ASN A 97 0.45 2.23 4.95
C ASN A 97 0.99 1.15 4.02
N MET A 98 2.29 1.20 3.71
CA MET A 98 2.91 0.26 2.77
C MET A 98 2.73 -1.19 3.23
N TYR A 99 3.15 -1.51 4.45
CA TYR A 99 3.04 -2.88 4.97
C TYR A 99 1.61 -3.27 5.31
N GLY A 100 0.78 -2.32 5.78
CA GLY A 100 -0.65 -2.54 5.98
C GLY A 100 -1.33 -2.96 4.68
N SER A 101 -1.08 -2.24 3.59
CA SER A 101 -1.62 -2.53 2.26
C SER A 101 -1.13 -3.88 1.73
N ILE A 102 0.18 -4.14 1.79
CA ILE A 102 0.79 -5.42 1.42
C ILE A 102 0.09 -6.59 2.14
N PHE A 103 0.01 -6.53 3.47
CA PHE A 103 -0.57 -7.63 4.25
C PHE A 103 -2.07 -7.79 4.02
N ILE A 104 -2.83 -6.69 3.88
CA ILE A 104 -4.27 -6.73 3.61
C ILE A 104 -4.54 -7.31 2.20
N ILE A 105 -3.81 -6.88 1.17
CA ILE A 105 -3.95 -7.39 -0.21
C ILE A 105 -3.63 -8.88 -0.27
N VAL A 106 -2.59 -9.34 0.44
CA VAL A 106 -2.27 -10.77 0.57
C VAL A 106 -3.42 -11.50 1.29
N CYS A 107 -3.96 -10.98 2.38
CA CYS A 107 -5.09 -11.58 3.08
C CYS A 107 -6.32 -11.73 2.18
N ILE A 108 -6.64 -10.71 1.36
CA ILE A 108 -7.73 -10.76 0.38
C ILE A 108 -7.47 -11.90 -0.63
N THR A 109 -6.25 -11.99 -1.15
CA THR A 109 -5.88 -12.98 -2.18
C THR A 109 -5.89 -14.41 -1.64
N VAL A 110 -5.40 -14.62 -0.41
CA VAL A 110 -5.45 -15.90 0.30
C VAL A 110 -6.89 -16.30 0.61
N ASP A 111 -7.72 -15.36 1.06
CA ASP A 111 -9.14 -15.62 1.32
C ASP A 111 -9.88 -16.08 0.07
N ARG A 112 -9.61 -15.42 -1.08
CA ARG A 112 -10.13 -15.85 -2.38
C ARG A 112 -9.66 -17.24 -2.77
N TYR A 113 -8.38 -17.56 -2.51
CA TYR A 113 -7.85 -18.89 -2.73
C TYR A 113 -8.57 -19.97 -1.93
N ILE A 114 -8.77 -19.75 -0.63
CA ILE A 114 -9.51 -20.70 0.22
C ILE A 114 -10.95 -20.86 -0.29
N CYS A 115 -11.62 -19.77 -0.65
CA CYS A 115 -13.00 -19.82 -1.15
C CYS A 115 -13.15 -20.61 -2.47
N ILE A 116 -12.21 -20.43 -3.40
CA ILE A 116 -12.26 -21.07 -4.73
C ILE A 116 -11.81 -22.54 -4.65
N ARG A 117 -10.75 -22.83 -3.90
CA ARG A 117 -10.17 -24.18 -3.81
C ARG A 117 -10.92 -25.07 -2.83
N HIS A 118 -11.38 -24.52 -1.71
CA HIS A 118 -11.97 -25.25 -0.58
C HIS A 118 -13.33 -24.63 -0.18
N PRO A 119 -14.40 -24.78 -0.99
CA PRO A 119 -15.66 -24.06 -0.80
C PRO A 119 -16.37 -24.33 0.54
N PHE A 120 -16.21 -25.53 1.11
CA PHE A 120 -16.76 -25.86 2.43
C PHE A 120 -16.04 -25.10 3.56
N GLU A 121 -14.70 -25.06 3.53
CA GLU A 121 -13.89 -24.30 4.48
C GLU A 121 -14.06 -22.80 4.27
N GLY A 122 -14.13 -22.36 3.01
CA GLY A 122 -14.39 -20.99 2.63
C GLY A 122 -15.69 -20.46 3.22
N ARG A 123 -16.79 -21.24 3.15
CA ARG A 123 -18.09 -20.89 3.76
C ARG A 123 -18.02 -20.82 5.29
N ALA A 124 -17.30 -21.74 5.94
CA ALA A 124 -17.11 -21.70 7.40
C ALA A 124 -16.26 -20.49 7.85
N ASN A 125 -15.30 -20.07 7.02
CA ASN A 125 -14.36 -18.98 7.30
C ASN A 125 -14.86 -17.58 6.87
N GLN A 126 -16.13 -17.44 6.47
CA GLN A 126 -16.74 -16.17 6.06
C GLN A 126 -17.07 -15.22 7.22
N SER A 127 -16.84 -15.63 8.48
CA SER A 127 -17.19 -14.78 9.62
C SER A 127 -16.42 -13.44 9.59
N PRO A 128 -17.11 -12.29 9.60
CA PRO A 128 -16.48 -10.97 9.66
C PRO A 128 -15.54 -10.80 10.87
N LYS A 129 -15.80 -11.53 11.96
CA LYS A 129 -14.98 -11.49 13.19
C LYS A 129 -13.52 -11.85 12.93
N TRP A 130 -13.24 -12.81 12.06
CA TRP A 130 -11.87 -13.20 11.73
C TRP A 130 -11.12 -12.10 10.98
N ALA A 131 -11.76 -11.40 10.05
CA ALA A 131 -11.14 -10.26 9.38
C ALA A 131 -10.86 -9.11 10.35
N ILE A 132 -11.75 -8.84 11.31
CA ILE A 132 -11.49 -7.82 12.35
C ILE A 132 -10.23 -8.19 13.14
N LEU A 133 -10.14 -9.43 13.63
CA LEU A 133 -8.97 -9.90 14.38
C LEU A 133 -7.68 -9.80 13.56
N ILE A 134 -7.69 -10.25 12.31
CA ILE A 134 -6.54 -10.18 11.41
C ILE A 134 -6.13 -8.73 11.16
N CYS A 135 -7.08 -7.83 10.86
CA CYS A 135 -6.78 -6.41 10.67
C CYS A 135 -6.18 -5.78 11.94
N CYS A 136 -6.75 -6.05 13.12
CA CYS A 136 -6.20 -5.56 14.38
C CYS A 136 -4.76 -6.03 14.61
N LEU A 137 -4.45 -7.28 14.29
CA LEU A 137 -3.09 -7.83 14.36
C LEU A 137 -2.17 -7.15 13.36
N ILE A 138 -2.60 -6.97 12.11
CA ILE A 138 -1.84 -6.25 11.08
C ILE A 138 -1.50 -4.84 11.57
N TRP A 139 -2.49 -4.07 12.01
CA TRP A 139 -2.28 -2.71 12.55
C TRP A 139 -1.28 -2.71 13.69
N ALA A 140 -1.44 -3.60 14.67
CA ALA A 140 -0.52 -3.68 15.80
C ALA A 140 0.92 -3.97 15.35
N ILE A 141 1.11 -4.94 14.44
CA ILE A 141 2.42 -5.32 13.91
C ILE A 141 3.05 -4.17 13.14
N VAL A 142 2.33 -3.55 12.18
CA VAL A 142 2.94 -2.51 11.33
C VAL A 142 3.28 -1.25 12.12
N TRP A 143 2.48 -0.87 13.12
CA TRP A 143 2.81 0.23 14.02
C TRP A 143 4.00 -0.09 14.91
N LEU A 144 4.03 -1.30 15.49
CA LEU A 144 5.14 -1.74 16.33
C LEU A 144 6.45 -1.77 15.53
N CYS A 145 6.44 -2.32 14.32
CA CYS A 145 7.60 -2.38 13.43
C CYS A 145 8.03 -1.00 12.90
N SER A 146 7.14 -0.02 12.84
CA SER A 146 7.46 1.37 12.45
C SER A 146 7.95 2.22 13.63
N SER A 147 7.66 1.82 14.87
CA SER A 147 8.06 2.55 16.08
C SER A 147 9.57 2.83 16.26
N PRO A 148 10.52 2.02 15.74
CA PRO A 148 11.95 2.35 15.82
C PRO A 148 12.31 3.70 15.19
N MET A 149 11.51 4.22 14.24
CA MET A 149 11.73 5.54 13.64
C MET A 149 11.77 6.66 14.69
N TYR A 150 11.02 6.54 15.79
CA TYR A 150 11.03 7.52 16.88
C TYR A 150 12.33 7.51 17.68
N ALA A 151 13.00 6.35 17.78
CA ALA A 151 14.30 6.24 18.41
C ALA A 151 15.41 6.79 17.50
N PHE A 152 15.28 6.60 16.18
CA PHE A 152 16.27 7.04 15.21
C PHE A 152 16.35 8.57 15.03
N HIS A 153 15.27 9.30 15.35
CA HIS A 153 15.20 10.75 15.17
C HIS A 153 15.19 11.55 16.49
N LYS A 154 15.65 10.96 17.60
CA LYS A 154 15.29 11.44 18.95
C LYS A 154 15.76 12.84 19.34
N ASN A 155 16.71 13.50 18.66
CA ASN A 155 17.32 14.75 19.16
C ASN A 155 17.71 15.81 18.12
N GLU A 156 17.22 15.74 16.87
CA GLU A 156 17.67 16.65 15.82
C GLU A 156 16.48 17.24 15.03
N ASN A 157 16.64 18.48 14.57
CA ASN A 157 15.81 19.04 13.51
C ASN A 157 16.41 18.57 12.19
N LEU A 158 15.60 17.92 11.36
CA LEU A 158 16.07 17.29 10.13
C LEU A 158 15.02 17.35 9.03
N LYS A 159 15.47 17.19 7.79
CA LYS A 159 14.59 17.03 6.63
C LYS A 159 14.11 15.57 6.60
N CYS A 160 12.81 15.36 6.72
CA CYS A 160 12.26 14.01 6.79
C CYS A 160 12.52 13.25 5.48
N PHE A 161 12.68 11.92 5.56
CA PHE A 161 13.03 11.03 4.44
C PHE A 161 14.38 11.34 3.76
N HIS A 162 15.19 12.24 4.30
CA HIS A 162 16.52 12.56 3.80
C HIS A 162 17.56 12.19 4.86
N ASN A 163 18.63 11.50 4.44
CA ASN A 163 19.71 11.06 5.34
C ASN A 163 19.21 10.31 6.59
N MET A 164 18.34 9.31 6.41
CA MET A 164 17.95 8.41 7.50
C MET A 164 19.20 7.79 8.17
N SER A 165 19.10 7.55 9.48
CA SER A 165 20.23 7.13 10.31
C SER A 165 20.84 5.80 9.87
N GLU A 166 22.11 5.58 10.23
CA GLU A 166 22.81 4.31 9.98
C GLU A 166 22.09 3.12 10.64
N GLN A 167 21.41 3.34 11.77
CA GLN A 167 20.60 2.30 12.42
C GLN A 167 19.39 1.89 11.56
N ALA A 168 18.76 2.84 10.84
CA ALA A 168 17.67 2.57 9.90
C ALA A 168 18.15 1.76 8.68
N TRP A 169 19.44 1.83 8.34
CA TRP A 169 20.07 1.10 7.25
C TRP A 169 20.90 -0.11 7.71
N SER A 170 20.75 -0.52 8.96
CA SER A 170 21.46 -1.70 9.48
C SER A 170 21.05 -2.97 8.73
N ILE A 171 22.04 -3.79 8.34
CA ILE A 171 21.82 -5.02 7.57
C ILE A 171 20.74 -5.93 8.21
N PRO A 172 20.76 -6.19 9.53
CA PRO A 172 19.74 -7.05 10.13
C PRO A 172 18.32 -6.50 10.00
N LEU A 173 18.15 -5.18 10.10
CA LEU A 173 16.85 -4.53 9.96
C LEU A 173 16.36 -4.60 8.51
N ILE A 174 17.21 -4.24 7.54
CA ILE A 174 16.86 -4.28 6.12
C ILE A 174 16.54 -5.71 5.68
N VAL A 175 17.35 -6.69 6.07
CA VAL A 175 17.08 -8.11 5.76
C VAL A 175 15.75 -8.57 6.37
N SER A 176 15.44 -8.15 7.60
CA SER A 176 14.15 -8.48 8.23
C SER A 176 12.98 -7.85 7.48
N VAL A 177 13.11 -6.58 7.09
CA VAL A 177 12.13 -5.86 6.28
C VAL A 177 11.90 -6.55 4.93
N GLU A 178 12.96 -6.93 4.23
CA GLU A 178 12.85 -7.59 2.94
C GLU A 178 12.22 -8.99 3.05
N ILE A 179 12.60 -9.78 4.05
CA ILE A 179 12.06 -11.14 4.23
C ILE A 179 10.58 -11.09 4.66
N PHE A 180 10.29 -10.43 5.78
CA PHE A 180 8.97 -10.46 6.41
C PHE A 180 8.00 -9.44 5.81
N GLY A 181 8.51 -8.28 5.40
CA GLY A 181 7.71 -7.21 4.80
C GLY A 181 7.44 -7.42 3.31
N PHE A 182 8.27 -8.20 2.59
CA PHE A 182 8.13 -8.34 1.14
C PHE A 182 8.21 -9.76 0.58
N LEU A 183 9.29 -10.51 0.77
CA LEU A 183 9.50 -11.79 0.10
C LEU A 183 8.47 -12.86 0.50
N ILE A 184 8.14 -12.96 1.78
CA ILE A 184 7.08 -13.86 2.26
C ILE A 184 5.71 -13.42 1.70
N PRO A 185 5.29 -12.15 1.84
CA PRO A 185 4.08 -11.63 1.19
C PRO A 185 4.01 -11.86 -0.33
N LEU A 186 5.09 -11.57 -1.05
CA LEU A 186 5.21 -11.76 -2.50
C LEU A 186 5.02 -13.23 -2.87
N SER A 187 5.67 -14.14 -2.14
CA SER A 187 5.57 -15.58 -2.38
C SER A 187 4.13 -16.07 -2.21
N ALA A 188 3.47 -15.67 -1.12
CA ALA A 188 2.06 -15.98 -0.87
C ALA A 188 1.15 -15.38 -1.95
N MET A 189 1.39 -14.12 -2.32
CA MET A 189 0.65 -13.39 -3.34
C MET A 189 0.70 -14.08 -4.70
N VAL A 190 1.90 -14.38 -5.18
CA VAL A 190 2.13 -15.04 -6.47
C VAL A 190 1.56 -16.45 -6.46
N PHE A 191 1.86 -17.24 -5.43
CA PHE A 191 1.35 -18.61 -5.32
C PHE A 191 -0.19 -18.64 -5.35
N CYS A 192 -0.85 -17.88 -4.47
CA CYS A 192 -2.31 -17.88 -4.40
C CYS A 192 -2.96 -17.33 -5.68
N SER A 193 -2.37 -16.29 -6.28
CA SER A 193 -2.87 -15.73 -7.55
C SER A 193 -2.78 -16.73 -8.69
N VAL A 194 -1.63 -17.40 -8.86
CA VAL A 194 -1.43 -18.42 -9.90
C VAL A 194 -2.41 -19.58 -9.73
N GLN A 195 -2.58 -20.08 -8.51
CA GLN A 195 -3.52 -21.17 -8.23
C GLN A 195 -4.96 -20.76 -8.55
N ASN A 196 -5.38 -19.56 -8.14
CA ASN A 196 -6.72 -19.06 -8.42
C ASN A 196 -6.97 -18.92 -9.92
N ILE A 197 -6.05 -18.29 -10.64
CA ILE A 197 -6.14 -18.11 -12.09
C ILE A 197 -6.26 -19.47 -12.78
N PHE A 198 -5.41 -20.44 -12.40
CA PHE A 198 -5.44 -21.78 -12.96
C PHE A 198 -6.79 -22.51 -12.72
N ILE A 199 -7.31 -22.45 -11.49
CA ILE A 199 -8.59 -23.09 -11.15
C ILE A 199 -9.75 -22.47 -11.93
N LEU A 200 -9.83 -21.13 -11.97
CA LEU A 200 -10.90 -20.39 -12.65
C LEU A 200 -10.87 -20.62 -14.17
N LEU A 201 -9.67 -20.64 -14.78
CA LEU A 201 -9.54 -20.94 -16.22
C LEU A 201 -9.98 -22.37 -16.55
N ASN A 202 -9.65 -23.34 -15.70
CA ASN A 202 -10.09 -24.73 -15.88
C ASN A 202 -11.61 -24.91 -15.73
N GLN A 203 -12.23 -24.20 -14.78
CA GLN A 203 -13.69 -24.21 -14.62
C GLN A 203 -14.39 -23.62 -15.85
N LYS A 204 -13.86 -22.51 -16.38
CA LYS A 204 -14.35 -21.88 -17.61
C LYS A 204 -14.22 -22.81 -18.82
N SER A 205 -13.10 -23.52 -18.96
CA SER A 205 -12.88 -24.49 -20.04
C SER A 205 -13.82 -25.69 -19.95
N ARG A 206 -14.27 -26.06 -18.75
CA ARG A 206 -15.21 -27.18 -18.51
C ARG A 206 -16.69 -26.78 -18.64
N GLY A 207 -16.99 -25.57 -19.10
CA GLY A 207 -18.37 -25.09 -19.29
C GLY A 207 -19.13 -24.80 -17.99
N LYS A 208 -18.48 -24.86 -16.82
CA LYS A 208 -19.07 -24.46 -15.53
C LYS A 208 -18.94 -22.95 -15.34
N LYS A 209 -19.55 -22.16 -16.23
CA LYS A 209 -19.53 -20.68 -16.13
C LYS A 209 -20.46 -20.22 -15.00
N HIS A 210 -19.91 -19.67 -13.92
CA HIS A 210 -20.62 -18.72 -13.08
C HIS A 210 -20.22 -17.29 -13.49
N GLU A 211 -21.17 -16.34 -13.54
CA GLU A 211 -20.84 -14.91 -13.77
C GLU A 211 -19.83 -14.38 -12.74
N GLU A 212 -19.91 -14.92 -11.51
CA GLU A 212 -19.03 -14.66 -10.37
C GLU A 212 -17.54 -14.97 -10.65
N ASP A 213 -17.24 -15.96 -11.52
CA ASP A 213 -15.86 -16.39 -11.83
C ASP A 213 -15.08 -15.31 -12.60
N SER A 214 -15.76 -14.56 -13.46
CA SER A 214 -15.14 -13.51 -14.27
C SER A 214 -14.77 -12.27 -13.45
N GLY A 215 -15.60 -11.92 -12.46
CA GLY A 215 -15.34 -10.84 -11.52
C GLY A 215 -14.19 -11.18 -10.57
N SER A 216 -14.16 -12.41 -10.05
CA SER A 216 -13.11 -12.88 -9.16
C SER A 216 -11.73 -12.92 -9.86
N LEU A 217 -11.66 -13.43 -11.09
CA LEU A 217 -10.42 -13.46 -11.88
C LEU A 217 -9.86 -12.05 -12.11
N ARG A 218 -10.73 -11.08 -12.44
CA ARG A 218 -10.34 -9.69 -12.61
C ARG A 218 -9.77 -9.09 -11.32
N VAL A 219 -10.45 -9.30 -10.19
CA VAL A 219 -10.00 -8.82 -8.87
C VAL A 219 -8.62 -9.38 -8.50
N ILE A 220 -8.43 -10.69 -8.64
CA ILE A 220 -7.14 -11.36 -8.35
C ILE A 220 -6.03 -10.81 -9.24
N THR A 221 -6.32 -10.63 -10.54
CA THR A 221 -5.33 -10.11 -11.50
C THR A 221 -4.94 -8.66 -11.18
N ILE A 222 -5.93 -7.79 -10.87
CA ILE A 222 -5.65 -6.41 -10.48
C ILE A 222 -4.81 -6.40 -9.19
N ASN A 223 -5.18 -7.19 -8.19
CA ASN A 223 -4.46 -7.30 -6.92
C ASN A 223 -2.98 -7.66 -7.15
N LEU A 224 -2.73 -8.65 -8.01
CA LEU A 224 -1.37 -9.08 -8.36
C LEU A 224 -0.58 -7.96 -9.06
N VAL A 225 -1.19 -7.31 -10.06
CA VAL A 225 -0.53 -6.24 -10.81
C VAL A 225 -0.23 -5.05 -9.90
N VAL A 226 -1.18 -4.64 -9.07
CA VAL A 226 -0.99 -3.55 -8.09
C VAL A 226 0.15 -3.89 -7.14
N PHE A 227 0.16 -5.09 -6.57
CA PHE A 227 1.23 -5.51 -5.67
C PHE A 227 2.61 -5.43 -6.34
N LEU A 228 2.71 -5.98 -7.55
CA LEU A 228 3.97 -6.03 -8.29
C LEU A 228 4.45 -4.63 -8.71
N VAL A 229 3.56 -3.78 -9.22
CA VAL A 229 3.91 -2.46 -9.74
C VAL A 229 4.16 -1.44 -8.62
N CYS A 230 3.39 -1.50 -7.53
CA CYS A 230 3.48 -0.52 -6.46
C CYS A 230 4.53 -0.86 -5.40
N PHE A 231 4.72 -2.14 -5.04
CA PHE A 231 5.60 -2.50 -3.91
C PHE A 231 6.95 -3.10 -4.33
N THR A 232 7.01 -3.89 -5.40
CA THR A 232 8.27 -4.53 -5.83
C THR A 232 9.37 -3.52 -6.17
N PRO A 233 9.11 -2.40 -6.87
CA PRO A 233 10.16 -1.42 -7.16
C PRO A 233 10.72 -0.79 -5.89
N VAL A 234 9.89 -0.56 -4.86
CA VAL A 234 10.35 0.02 -3.58
C VAL A 234 11.33 -0.92 -2.90
N HIS A 235 10.99 -2.20 -2.78
CA HIS A 235 11.84 -3.20 -2.13
C HIS A 235 13.14 -3.46 -2.90
N LEU A 236 13.07 -3.47 -4.24
CA LEU A 236 14.28 -3.47 -5.05
C LEU A 236 15.14 -2.23 -4.79
N GLY A 237 14.52 -1.05 -4.69
CA GLY A 237 15.20 0.21 -4.38
C GLY A 237 15.86 0.18 -3.00
N ILE A 238 15.17 -0.35 -1.97
CA ILE A 238 15.71 -0.52 -0.62
C ILE A 238 16.92 -1.46 -0.63
N CYS A 239 16.84 -2.59 -1.34
CA CYS A 239 17.97 -3.50 -1.49
C CYS A 239 19.18 -2.83 -2.14
N LEU A 240 18.97 -2.13 -3.26
CA LEU A 240 20.04 -1.41 -3.97
C LEU A 240 20.64 -0.28 -3.12
N GLN A 241 19.79 0.48 -2.43
CA GLN A 241 20.23 1.56 -1.54
C GLN A 241 21.01 1.02 -0.33
N CYS A 242 20.67 -0.18 0.16
CA CYS A 242 21.45 -0.86 1.18
C CYS A 242 22.87 -1.17 0.69
N LEU A 243 23.03 -1.67 -0.55
CA LEU A 243 24.36 -1.90 -1.13
C LEU A 243 25.19 -0.62 -1.28
N VAL A 244 24.54 0.51 -1.60
CA VAL A 244 25.19 1.83 -1.61
C VAL A 244 25.64 2.23 -0.21
N ARG A 245 24.78 2.06 0.81
CA ARG A 245 25.07 2.42 2.21
C ARG A 245 26.17 1.55 2.83
N GLN A 246 26.26 0.29 2.43
CA GLN A 246 27.31 -0.63 2.88
C GLN A 246 28.62 -0.50 2.07
N HIS A 247 28.78 0.56 1.27
CA HIS A 247 29.96 0.82 0.44
C HIS A 247 30.29 -0.29 -0.57
N VAL A 248 29.31 -1.11 -0.96
CA VAL A 248 29.49 -2.12 -2.02
C VAL A 248 29.40 -1.46 -3.40
N ILE A 249 28.50 -0.48 -3.54
CA ILE A 249 28.36 0.33 -4.76
C ILE A 249 28.95 1.71 -4.47
N GLU A 250 30.11 1.99 -5.06
CA GLU A 250 30.82 3.26 -4.86
C GLU A 250 30.67 4.24 -6.03
N ASP A 251 30.39 3.74 -7.25
CA ASP A 251 30.25 4.53 -8.46
C ASP A 251 29.14 5.60 -8.35
N CYS A 252 29.49 6.86 -8.65
CA CYS A 252 28.58 7.99 -8.49
C CYS A 252 27.36 7.90 -9.42
N SER A 253 27.53 7.44 -10.66
CA SER A 253 26.40 7.32 -11.61
C SER A 253 25.40 6.28 -11.14
N LEU A 254 25.86 5.15 -10.61
CA LEU A 254 25.01 4.13 -10.02
C LEU A 254 24.31 4.63 -8.76
N LYS A 255 25.02 5.31 -7.84
CA LYS A 255 24.40 5.90 -6.64
C LYS A 255 23.28 6.88 -6.99
N GLN A 256 23.55 7.75 -7.96
CA GLN A 256 22.60 8.71 -8.53
C GLN A 256 21.36 8.03 -9.10
N ASN A 257 21.55 7.01 -9.94
CA ASN A 257 20.45 6.25 -10.54
C ASN A 257 19.64 5.48 -9.50
N ILE A 258 20.29 4.90 -8.48
CA ILE A 258 19.64 4.19 -7.37
C ILE A 258 18.81 5.16 -6.52
N SER A 259 19.35 6.33 -6.18
CA SER A 259 18.63 7.39 -5.45
C SER A 259 17.39 7.85 -6.24
N PHE A 260 17.53 8.09 -7.54
CA PHE A 260 16.39 8.42 -8.39
C PHE A 260 15.35 7.29 -8.42
N PHE A 261 15.81 6.05 -8.60
CA PHE A 261 14.96 4.88 -8.70
C PHE A 261 14.13 4.64 -7.42
N ILE A 262 14.75 4.73 -6.24
CA ILE A 262 14.02 4.55 -4.96
C ILE A 262 12.99 5.67 -4.75
N GLN A 263 13.33 6.93 -5.10
CA GLN A 263 12.40 8.05 -5.02
C GLN A 263 11.19 7.86 -5.95
N MET A 264 11.43 7.45 -7.22
CA MET A 264 10.34 7.16 -8.16
C MET A 264 9.50 5.97 -7.73
N SER A 265 10.14 4.93 -7.20
CA SER A 265 9.45 3.74 -6.69
C SER A 265 8.50 4.08 -5.54
N MET A 266 8.91 4.94 -4.60
CA MET A 266 8.04 5.44 -3.53
C MET A 266 6.83 6.22 -4.09
N ILE A 267 7.02 7.00 -5.15
CA ILE A 267 5.91 7.72 -5.80
C ILE A 267 4.92 6.71 -6.42
N PHE A 268 5.41 5.69 -7.12
CA PHE A 268 4.56 4.63 -7.67
C PHE A 268 3.84 3.82 -6.59
N ALA A 269 4.48 3.59 -5.44
CA ALA A 269 3.85 2.96 -4.30
C ALA A 269 2.65 3.78 -3.78
N ASN A 270 2.74 5.11 -3.80
CA ASN A 270 1.62 5.97 -3.39
C ASN A 270 0.42 5.85 -4.33
N LEU A 271 0.61 5.46 -5.60
CA LEU A 271 -0.51 5.25 -6.52
C LEU A 271 -1.39 4.07 -6.10
N ASN A 272 -0.89 3.18 -5.22
CA ASN A 272 -1.67 2.10 -4.64
C ASN A 272 -3.01 2.60 -4.08
N CYS A 273 -3.02 3.74 -3.37
CA CYS A 273 -4.24 4.26 -2.76
C CYS A 273 -5.34 4.66 -3.77
N CYS A 274 -4.94 4.99 -5.01
CA CYS A 274 -5.87 5.31 -6.09
C CYS A 274 -6.29 4.03 -6.83
N LEU A 275 -5.39 3.06 -6.96
CA LEU A 275 -5.68 1.76 -7.57
C LEU A 275 -6.60 0.93 -6.68
N ASP A 276 -6.50 1.06 -5.36
CA ASP A 276 -7.37 0.41 -4.40
C ASP A 276 -8.83 0.89 -4.50
N ALA A 277 -9.04 2.12 -4.96
CA ALA A 277 -10.37 2.63 -5.27
C ALA A 277 -11.10 1.87 -6.38
N ILE A 278 -10.37 1.20 -7.27
CA ILE A 278 -10.96 0.30 -8.26
C ILE A 278 -11.65 -0.88 -7.56
N PHE A 279 -11.06 -1.40 -6.48
CA PHE A 279 -11.71 -2.45 -5.67
C PHE A 279 -12.97 -1.95 -4.98
N TYR A 280 -12.95 -0.72 -4.46
CA TYR A 280 -14.14 -0.15 -3.84
C TYR A 280 -15.26 0.03 -4.86
N TYR A 281 -14.96 0.50 -6.07
CA TYR A 281 -15.95 0.62 -7.12
C TYR A 281 -16.62 -0.72 -7.44
N PHE A 282 -15.83 -1.80 -7.61
CA PHE A 282 -16.39 -3.12 -7.89
C PHE A 282 -17.17 -3.69 -6.70
N ALA A 283 -16.69 -3.52 -5.48
CA ALA A 283 -17.40 -3.96 -4.29
C ALA A 283 -18.73 -3.21 -4.12
N VAL A 284 -18.72 -1.89 -4.24
CA VAL A 284 -19.91 -1.04 -4.17
C VAL A 284 -20.90 -1.42 -5.27
N LYS A 285 -20.44 -1.67 -6.50
CA LYS A 285 -21.29 -2.16 -7.59
C LYS A 285 -21.99 -3.46 -7.21
N GLU A 286 -21.27 -4.43 -6.65
CA GLU A 286 -21.83 -5.70 -6.19
C GLU A 286 -22.84 -5.51 -5.04
N PHE A 287 -22.58 -4.60 -4.10
CA PHE A 287 -23.50 -4.25 -3.01
C PHE A 287 -24.78 -3.54 -3.50
N CYS A 288 -24.64 -2.67 -4.50
CA CYS A 288 -25.73 -1.94 -5.14
C CYS A 288 -26.58 -2.83 -6.06
N GLU A 289 -26.00 -3.83 -6.72
CA GLU A 289 -26.79 -4.82 -7.48
C GLU A 289 -27.63 -5.70 -6.53
N LYS A 290 -27.12 -5.99 -5.32
CA LYS A 290 -27.83 -6.73 -4.27
C LYS A 290 -28.83 -5.87 -3.46
N THR A 291 -28.82 -4.54 -3.60
CA THR A 291 -29.66 -3.60 -2.82
C THR A 291 -30.23 -2.51 -3.72
N SER A 292 -31.56 -2.39 -3.85
CA SER A 292 -32.16 -1.40 -4.77
C SER A 292 -31.59 0.03 -4.61
N VAL A 293 -31.20 0.65 -5.73
CA VAL A 293 -30.54 1.98 -5.77
C VAL A 293 -31.31 3.06 -4.99
N LYS A 294 -32.65 3.00 -4.99
CA LYS A 294 -33.50 3.88 -4.15
C LYS A 294 -33.19 3.78 -2.66
N LYS A 295 -32.97 2.57 -2.13
CA LYS A 295 -32.61 2.36 -0.71
C LYS A 295 -31.20 2.86 -0.41
N VAL A 296 -30.28 2.82 -1.36
CA VAL A 296 -28.91 3.34 -1.20
C VAL A 296 -28.92 4.86 -1.04
N ILE A 297 -29.70 5.57 -1.86
CA ILE A 297 -29.88 7.03 -1.77
C ILE A 297 -30.61 7.43 -0.49
N GLU A 298 -31.59 6.64 -0.02
CA GLU A 298 -32.29 6.89 1.24
C GLU A 298 -31.42 6.64 2.48
N LEU A 299 -30.60 5.58 2.48
CA LEU A 299 -29.75 5.20 3.60
C LEU A 299 -28.47 6.05 3.73
N CYS A 300 -27.99 6.64 2.63
CA CYS A 300 -26.68 7.28 2.61
C CYS A 300 -26.81 8.81 2.49
N PRO A 301 -26.59 9.57 3.58
CA PRO A 301 -26.76 11.03 3.58
C PRO A 301 -25.87 11.75 2.57
N ALA A 302 -24.72 11.18 2.23
CA ALA A 302 -23.77 11.72 1.26
C ALA A 302 -24.31 11.82 -0.18
N PHE A 303 -25.38 11.07 -0.50
CA PHE A 303 -26.02 11.07 -1.81
C PHE A 303 -27.44 11.66 -1.79
N LYS A 304 -27.92 12.15 -0.65
CA LYS A 304 -29.20 12.88 -0.62
C LYS A 304 -29.00 14.17 -1.42
N PRO A 305 -29.82 14.44 -2.45
CA PRO A 305 -29.79 15.74 -3.09
C PRO A 305 -30.03 16.80 -2.00
N CYS A 306 -29.20 17.83 -1.94
CA CYS A 306 -29.46 18.99 -1.10
C CYS A 306 -30.89 19.46 -1.42
N ALA A 307 -31.79 19.37 -0.44
CA ALA A 307 -33.14 19.86 -0.61
C ALA A 307 -33.05 21.37 -0.86
N SER A 308 -33.41 21.77 -2.08
CA SER A 308 -33.62 23.16 -2.48
C SER A 308 -34.86 23.73 -1.83
#